data_AF-A0A8C4PT50-F1
#
_entry.id   AF-A0A8C4PT50-F1
#
_cell.length_a   1.000
_cell.length_b   1.000
_cell.length_c   1.000
_cell.angle_alpha   90.00
_cell.angle_beta   90.00
_cell.angle_gamma   90.00
#
_symmetry.space_group_name_H-M   'P 1'
#
loop_
_entity.id
_entity.type
_entity.pdbx_description
1 polymer ?
#
loop_
_entity_poly.entity_id
_entity_poly.type
_entity_poly.pdbx_seq_one_letter_code
_entity_poly.pdbx_strand_id
1 'polypeptide(L)'
;MCGCEEPRWGWGHCAPSPMLLLSVLLSAAPFGLLGEETRQVSLEVIPDWLDPPQNLLHVRAVGTNSTLHYVWSSLGPPAVLLVATNTPYSTLSVNWSRLLSPKPDGGLMVLPKDSIQFSSALVFTRGSCCWQEACFCCWATSGTQNTSP
;
A
#
# COMPACT_ATOMS: atom_id res chain seq x y z
N MET A 1 25.38 32.62 -63.77
CA MET A 1 25.94 31.27 -63.93
C MET A 1 25.17 30.34 -63.01
N CYS A 2 24.68 29.23 -63.58
CA CYS A 2 23.94 28.17 -62.88
C CYS A 2 24.82 27.40 -61.89
N GLY A 3 24.18 26.82 -60.89
CA GLY A 3 24.69 25.73 -60.04
C GLY A 3 23.58 25.24 -59.11
N CYS A 4 22.95 24.12 -59.48
CA CYS A 4 22.02 23.31 -58.67
C CYS A 4 22.78 22.22 -57.89
N GLU A 5 22.04 21.54 -57.00
CA GLU A 5 22.34 20.29 -56.24
C GLU A 5 23.02 20.47 -54.87
N GLU A 6 22.54 19.93 -53.74
CA GLU A 6 21.53 18.89 -53.43
C GLU A 6 21.15 19.03 -51.92
N PRO A 7 19.92 18.71 -51.48
CA PRO A 7 19.64 18.47 -50.07
C PRO A 7 19.88 16.99 -49.73
N ARG A 8 20.93 16.72 -48.95
CA ARG A 8 21.20 15.39 -48.40
C ARG A 8 20.12 14.99 -47.39
N TRP A 9 19.32 13.99 -47.74
CA TRP A 9 18.36 13.34 -46.84
C TRP A 9 19.11 12.56 -45.75
N GLY A 10 19.15 13.11 -44.53
CA GLY A 10 19.56 12.39 -43.33
C GLY A 10 18.35 11.81 -42.63
N TRP A 11 18.08 10.52 -42.82
CA TRP A 11 17.09 9.77 -42.05
C TRP A 11 17.64 9.57 -40.63
N GLY A 12 17.31 10.49 -39.73
CA GLY A 12 17.66 10.38 -38.32
C GLY A 12 16.62 9.55 -37.58
N HIS A 13 17.01 8.33 -37.19
CA HIS A 13 16.21 7.47 -36.32
C HIS A 13 15.78 8.21 -35.05
N CYS A 14 14.46 8.40 -34.91
CA CYS A 14 13.85 8.97 -33.71
C CYS A 14 13.98 7.99 -32.54
N ALA A 15 15.09 8.05 -31.82
CA ALA A 15 15.14 7.50 -30.47
C ALA A 15 14.13 8.32 -29.63
N PRO A 16 13.14 7.69 -28.98
CA PRO A 16 12.21 8.43 -28.12
C PRO A 16 13.06 9.09 -27.03
N SER A 17 13.05 10.43 -27.03
CA SER A 17 13.81 11.22 -26.08
C SER A 17 13.53 10.73 -24.65
N PRO A 18 14.55 10.60 -23.78
CA PRO A 18 14.35 10.27 -22.37
C PRO A 18 13.33 11.20 -21.68
N MET A 19 13.19 12.42 -22.20
CA MET A 19 12.20 13.41 -21.75
C MET A 19 10.76 13.03 -22.11
N LEU A 20 10.54 12.35 -23.25
CA LEU A 20 9.22 11.83 -23.64
C LEU A 20 8.81 10.65 -22.76
N LEU A 21 9.75 9.76 -22.45
CA LEU A 21 9.52 8.67 -21.49
C LEU A 21 9.21 9.21 -20.08
N LEU A 22 9.96 10.23 -19.64
CA LEU A 22 9.74 10.87 -18.35
C LEU A 22 8.35 11.56 -18.31
N SER A 23 7.97 12.28 -19.37
CA SER A 23 6.67 12.94 -19.44
C SER A 23 5.49 11.95 -19.54
N VAL A 24 5.66 10.79 -20.19
CA VAL A 24 4.68 9.70 -20.17
C VAL A 24 4.57 9.05 -18.79
N LEU A 25 5.68 8.85 -18.08
CA LEU A 25 5.69 8.35 -16.70
C LEU A 25 5.01 9.33 -15.72
N LEU A 26 5.20 10.64 -15.92
CA LEU A 26 4.56 11.69 -15.13
C LEU A 26 3.07 11.88 -15.48
N SER A 27 2.66 11.67 -16.74
CA SER A 27 1.24 11.76 -17.14
C SER A 27 0.43 10.50 -16.81
N ALA A 28 1.11 9.37 -16.60
CA ALA A 28 0.53 8.13 -16.09
C ALA A 28 0.37 8.11 -14.57
N ALA A 29 0.58 9.25 -13.88
CA ALA A 29 0.20 9.37 -12.48
C ALA A 29 -1.32 9.17 -12.40
N PRO A 30 -1.82 8.10 -11.77
CA PRO A 30 -3.25 7.87 -11.68
C PRO A 30 -3.86 9.08 -10.98
N PHE A 31 -4.94 9.61 -11.55
CA PHE A 31 -5.86 10.54 -10.87
C PHE A 31 -6.42 9.98 -9.54
N GLY A 32 -6.03 8.76 -9.12
CA GLY A 32 -6.41 8.11 -7.88
C GLY A 32 -5.88 8.76 -6.59
N LEU A 33 -5.15 9.88 -6.68
CA LEU A 33 -4.78 10.72 -5.54
C LEU A 33 -5.40 12.14 -5.61
N LEU A 34 -6.52 12.34 -6.32
CA LEU A 34 -7.43 13.43 -5.93
C LEU A 34 -8.05 13.04 -4.59
N GLY A 35 -7.23 13.10 -3.53
CA GLY A 35 -7.67 12.94 -2.17
C GLY A 35 -8.73 13.98 -1.90
N GLU A 36 -9.81 13.55 -1.27
CA GLU A 36 -10.77 14.45 -0.67
C GLU A 36 -10.07 15.57 0.12
N GLU A 37 -10.55 16.80 -0.04
CA GLU A 37 -9.92 18.02 0.48
C GLU A 37 -9.66 17.96 2.00
N THR A 38 -10.47 17.21 2.73
CA THR A 38 -10.27 16.93 4.16
C THR A 38 -10.73 15.51 4.49
N ARG A 39 -10.03 14.80 5.37
CA ARG A 39 -10.46 13.49 5.89
C ARG A 39 -10.59 13.58 7.41
N GLN A 40 -11.62 12.95 7.96
CA GLN A 40 -11.76 12.81 9.40
C GLN A 40 -10.84 11.68 9.88
N VAL A 41 -9.84 12.03 10.70
CA VAL A 41 -8.83 11.09 11.18
C VAL A 41 -9.09 10.71 12.64
N SER A 42 -9.12 9.41 12.92
CA SER A 42 -9.11 8.86 14.28
C SER A 42 -7.89 7.95 14.47
N LEU A 43 -7.25 8.06 15.64
CA LEU A 43 -6.18 7.17 16.09
C LEU A 43 -6.70 6.34 17.26
N GLU A 44 -6.51 5.03 17.18
CA GLU A 44 -6.88 4.09 18.24
C GLU A 44 -5.71 3.13 18.48
N VAL A 45 -5.22 3.09 19.72
CA VAL A 45 -4.33 2.03 20.17
C VAL A 45 -5.21 0.84 20.50
N ILE A 46 -5.01 -0.28 19.80
CA ILE A 46 -5.80 -1.49 20.00
C ILE A 46 -5.12 -2.27 21.12
N PRO A 47 -5.75 -2.38 22.30
CA PRO A 47 -5.18 -3.15 23.39
C PRO A 47 -5.33 -4.65 23.12
N ASP A 48 -4.37 -5.44 23.58
CA ASP A 48 -4.56 -6.85 23.84
C ASP A 48 -4.73 -7.11 25.34
N TRP A 49 -5.12 -8.33 25.68
CA TRP A 49 -5.26 -8.79 27.07
C TRP A 49 -4.03 -9.61 27.51
N LEU A 50 -2.91 -9.46 26.82
CA LEU A 50 -1.73 -10.29 26.97
C LEU A 50 -0.61 -9.49 27.62
N ASP A 51 0.19 -10.16 28.46
CA ASP A 51 1.37 -9.59 29.09
C ASP A 51 2.64 -10.15 28.41
N PRO A 52 3.53 -9.30 27.85
CA PRO A 52 3.43 -7.85 27.74
C PRO A 52 2.45 -7.38 26.63
N PRO A 53 1.88 -6.17 26.75
CA PRO A 53 0.90 -5.68 25.81
C PRO A 53 1.52 -5.34 24.45
N GLN A 54 0.87 -5.78 23.37
CA GLN A 54 1.38 -5.59 22.03
C GLN A 54 0.96 -4.25 21.42
N ASN A 55 1.90 -3.57 20.76
CA ASN A 55 1.68 -2.26 20.19
C ASN A 55 1.08 -2.38 18.78
N LEU A 56 -0.22 -2.15 18.69
CA LEU A 56 -0.97 -2.06 17.44
C LEU A 56 -1.75 -0.74 17.42
N LEU A 57 -1.37 0.16 16.51
CA LEU A 57 -2.01 1.46 16.33
C LEU A 57 -2.80 1.46 15.03
N HIS A 58 -4.09 1.72 15.11
CA HIS A 58 -4.96 1.92 13.97
C HIS A 58 -5.22 3.41 13.74
N VAL A 59 -4.80 3.89 12.56
CA VAL A 59 -5.18 5.19 12.02
C VAL A 59 -6.28 4.95 10.99
N ARG A 60 -7.42 5.60 11.18
CA ARG A 60 -8.55 5.56 10.25
C ARG A 60 -8.82 6.96 9.74
N ALA A 61 -8.65 7.16 8.44
CA ALA A 61 -8.96 8.42 7.76
C ALA A 61 -10.21 8.24 6.89
N VAL A 62 -11.36 8.60 7.46
CA VAL A 62 -12.67 8.50 6.82
C VAL A 62 -12.85 9.68 5.89
N GLY A 63 -13.31 9.38 4.69
CA GLY A 63 -13.71 10.35 3.70
C GLY A 63 -15.13 10.14 3.20
N THR A 64 -15.63 11.02 2.33
CA THR A 64 -17.01 10.98 1.82
C THR A 64 -17.45 9.58 1.34
N ASN A 65 -16.62 8.94 0.52
CA ASN A 65 -16.91 7.64 -0.10
C ASN A 65 -15.73 6.65 0.01
N SER A 66 -14.78 6.92 0.90
CA SER A 66 -13.59 6.07 1.04
C SER A 66 -13.05 6.11 2.44
N THR A 67 -12.40 5.04 2.87
CA THR A 67 -11.64 5.05 4.12
C THR A 67 -10.23 4.55 3.86
N LEU A 68 -9.25 5.25 4.41
CA LEU A 68 -7.87 4.77 4.48
C LEU A 68 -7.61 4.23 5.88
N HIS A 69 -7.07 3.02 5.94
CA HIS A 69 -6.63 2.39 7.18
C HIS A 69 -5.11 2.28 7.14
N TYR A 70 -4.44 2.83 8.14
CA TYR A 70 -3.03 2.55 8.43
C TYR A 70 -2.96 1.78 9.73
N VAL A 71 -2.43 0.58 9.69
CA VAL A 71 -2.25 -0.24 10.89
C VAL A 71 -0.77 -0.39 11.14
N TRP A 72 -0.29 0.31 12.15
CA TRP A 72 1.10 0.25 12.60
C TRP A 72 1.25 -0.82 13.66
N SER A 73 2.30 -1.61 13.56
CA SER A 73 2.60 -2.69 14.49
C SER A 73 4.09 -2.77 14.78
N SER A 74 4.42 -3.14 16.02
CA SER A 74 5.75 -3.63 16.39
C SER A 74 5.74 -5.12 16.76
N LEU A 75 4.75 -5.88 16.28
CA LEU A 75 4.73 -7.34 16.34
C LEU A 75 5.80 -7.90 15.39
N GLY A 76 6.98 -8.19 15.92
CA GLY A 76 8.16 -8.54 15.12
C GLY A 76 8.82 -7.29 14.54
N PRO A 77 9.29 -7.30 13.27
CA PRO A 77 9.81 -6.09 12.63
C PRO A 77 8.74 -5.00 12.58
N PRO A 78 9.08 -3.72 12.83
CA PRO A 78 8.12 -2.64 12.69
C PRO A 78 7.50 -2.66 11.30
N ALA A 79 6.18 -2.57 11.22
CA ALA A 79 5.45 -2.66 9.96
C ALA A 79 4.24 -1.75 9.95
N VAL A 80 3.86 -1.30 8.76
CA VAL A 80 2.60 -0.61 8.51
C VAL A 80 1.85 -1.30 7.39
N LEU A 81 0.58 -1.57 7.65
CA LEU A 81 -0.38 -2.01 6.66
C LEU A 81 -1.20 -0.81 6.18
N LEU A 82 -1.28 -0.64 4.86
CA LEU A 82 -2.10 0.36 4.18
C LEU A 82 -3.26 -0.34 3.49
N VAL A 83 -4.50 0.05 3.81
CA VAL A 83 -5.71 -0.44 3.14
C VAL A 83 -6.58 0.74 2.73
N ALA A 84 -7.05 0.73 1.48
CA ALA A 84 -8.02 1.69 0.98
C ALA A 84 -9.33 0.98 0.65
N THR A 85 -10.44 1.53 1.12
CA THR A 85 -11.80 1.01 0.87
C THR A 85 -12.66 2.05 0.14
N ASN A 86 -13.69 1.60 -0.57
CA ASN A 86 -14.68 2.44 -1.24
C ASN A 86 -15.93 2.72 -0.38
N THR A 87 -15.82 2.61 0.94
CA THR A 87 -16.91 2.86 1.88
C THR A 87 -16.43 3.65 3.09
N PRO A 88 -17.21 4.61 3.59
CA PRO A 88 -16.90 5.34 4.83
C PRO A 88 -17.17 4.51 6.09
N TYR A 89 -17.76 3.32 5.95
CA TYR A 89 -18.19 2.48 7.06
C TYR A 89 -17.26 1.29 7.32
N SER A 90 -16.11 1.21 6.64
CA SER A 90 -15.19 0.09 6.85
C SER A 90 -14.55 0.17 8.23
N THR A 91 -14.42 -1.01 8.85
CA THR A 91 -13.89 -1.18 10.19
C THR A 91 -12.75 -2.19 10.20
N LEU A 92 -11.82 -2.01 11.13
CA LEU A 92 -10.75 -2.96 11.38
C LEU A 92 -11.23 -3.97 12.42
N SER A 93 -11.06 -5.26 12.14
CA SER A 93 -11.30 -6.37 13.05
C SER A 93 -9.96 -7.02 13.39
N VAL A 94 -9.70 -7.17 14.69
CA VAL A 94 -8.48 -7.78 15.22
C VAL A 94 -8.86 -8.97 16.08
N ASN A 95 -8.27 -10.12 15.76
CA ASN A 95 -8.34 -11.35 16.54
C ASN A 95 -6.92 -11.66 17.06
N TRP A 96 -6.64 -11.22 18.27
CA TRP A 96 -5.33 -11.35 18.92
C TRP A 96 -4.87 -12.79 19.07
N SER A 97 -5.75 -13.70 19.47
CA SER A 97 -5.42 -15.12 19.63
C SER A 97 -4.95 -15.75 18.32
N ARG A 98 -5.56 -15.35 17.19
CA ARG A 98 -5.13 -15.81 15.87
C ARG A 98 -3.87 -15.09 15.39
N LEU A 99 -3.81 -13.77 15.55
CA LEU A 99 -2.69 -12.92 15.11
C LEU A 99 -1.35 -13.35 15.74
N LEU A 100 -1.38 -13.88 16.96
CA LEU A 100 -0.21 -14.37 17.68
C LEU A 100 0.01 -15.88 17.56
N SER A 101 -0.87 -16.58 16.84
CA SER A 101 -0.70 -18.00 16.59
C SER A 101 0.34 -18.25 15.48
N PRO A 102 0.89 -19.47 15.36
CA PRO A 102 1.77 -19.83 14.24
C PRO A 102 1.12 -19.68 12.85
N LYS A 103 -0.20 -19.48 12.77
CA LYS A 103 -0.97 -19.23 11.55
C LYS A 103 -1.75 -17.91 11.71
N PRO A 104 -1.08 -16.75 11.52
CA PRO A 104 -1.66 -15.44 11.79
C PRO A 104 -2.70 -14.98 10.75
N ASP A 105 -2.89 -15.73 9.68
CA ASP A 105 -3.78 -15.37 8.57
C ASP A 105 -5.21 -15.11 9.02
N GLY A 106 -5.71 -13.91 8.72
CA GLY A 106 -7.04 -13.48 9.15
C GLY A 106 -7.16 -13.12 10.63
N GLY A 107 -6.04 -12.98 11.35
CA GLY A 107 -6.00 -12.33 12.66
C GLY A 107 -6.22 -10.81 12.57
N LEU A 108 -6.01 -10.22 11.39
CA LEU A 108 -6.26 -8.82 11.11
C LEU A 108 -7.03 -8.69 9.79
N MET A 109 -8.19 -8.04 9.82
CA MET A 109 -9.06 -7.90 8.65
C MET A 109 -9.74 -6.54 8.62
N VAL A 110 -9.85 -5.94 7.42
CA VAL A 110 -10.75 -4.80 7.19
C VAL A 110 -12.05 -5.33 6.59
N LEU A 111 -13.18 -4.93 7.17
CA LEU A 111 -14.51 -5.35 6.74
C LEU A 111 -15.32 -4.14 6.26
N PRO A 112 -16.21 -4.32 5.27
CA PRO A 112 -16.42 -5.53 4.47
C PRO A 112 -15.30 -5.77 3.45
N LYS A 113 -14.92 -7.03 3.22
CA LYS A 113 -13.77 -7.38 2.37
C LYS A 113 -13.93 -6.91 0.91
N ASP A 114 -15.16 -6.97 0.40
CA ASP A 114 -15.47 -6.58 -0.99
C ASP A 114 -15.33 -5.07 -1.24
N SER A 115 -15.22 -4.26 -0.17
CA SER A 115 -14.97 -2.83 -0.29
C SER A 115 -13.51 -2.46 -0.50
N ILE A 116 -12.59 -3.41 -0.29
CA ILE A 116 -11.14 -3.17 -0.36
C ILE A 116 -10.75 -2.95 -1.83
N GLN A 117 -10.25 -1.76 -2.13
CA GLN A 117 -9.75 -1.38 -3.45
C GLN A 117 -8.22 -1.56 -3.54
N PHE A 118 -7.53 -1.42 -2.42
CA PHE A 118 -6.08 -1.54 -2.34
C PHE A 118 -5.66 -2.06 -0.97
N SER A 119 -4.64 -2.91 -0.95
CA SER A 119 -3.96 -3.36 0.26
C SER A 119 -2.48 -3.56 0.00
N SER A 120 -1.62 -3.03 0.86
CA SER A 120 -0.18 -3.25 0.81
C SER A 120 0.44 -3.11 2.19
N ALA A 121 1.61 -3.72 2.40
CA ALA A 121 2.34 -3.61 3.65
C ALA A 121 3.77 -3.13 3.41
N LEU A 122 4.26 -2.30 4.32
CA LEU A 122 5.65 -1.89 4.39
C LEU A 122 6.26 -2.42 5.68
N VAL A 123 7.34 -3.18 5.56
CA VAL A 123 8.03 -3.80 6.71
C VAL A 123 9.44 -3.21 6.80
N PHE A 124 9.80 -2.74 7.99
CA PHE A 124 11.11 -2.16 8.29
C PHE A 124 12.03 -3.25 8.86
N THR A 125 12.82 -3.87 7.99
CA THR A 125 13.54 -5.12 8.32
C THR A 125 15.00 -4.92 8.78
N ARG A 126 15.50 -3.68 8.95
CA ARG A 126 16.91 -3.44 9.31
C ARG A 126 17.11 -2.38 10.40
N GLY A 127 17.33 -2.90 11.61
CA GLY A 127 18.09 -2.34 12.73
C GLY A 127 18.57 -3.56 13.52
N SER A 128 19.85 -3.68 13.84
CA SER A 128 20.41 -4.90 14.43
C SER A 128 19.83 -5.18 15.82
N CYS A 129 18.85 -6.07 15.88
CA CYS A 129 18.63 -7.00 16.99
C CYS A 129 18.06 -8.27 16.35
N CYS A 130 18.74 -9.40 16.57
CA CYS A 130 18.22 -10.73 16.24
C CYS A 130 16.76 -10.83 16.69
N TRP A 131 15.83 -11.10 15.76
CA TRP A 131 14.49 -11.51 16.12
C TRP A 131 14.04 -12.66 15.22
N GLN A 132 13.77 -13.79 15.88
CA GLN A 132 12.85 -14.81 15.41
C GLN A 132 11.44 -14.21 15.29
N GLU A 133 10.67 -14.76 14.35
CA GLU A 133 9.23 -14.56 14.09
C GLU A 133 8.84 -13.57 12.96
N ALA A 134 8.21 -14.15 11.94
CA ALA A 134 7.94 -13.59 10.61
C ALA A 134 6.43 -13.37 10.35
N CYS A 135 5.68 -12.90 11.34
CA CYS A 135 4.20 -12.91 11.26
C CYS A 135 3.61 -11.90 10.26
N PHE A 136 4.20 -10.70 10.13
CA PHE A 136 3.59 -9.63 9.31
C PHE A 136 3.78 -9.81 7.79
N CYS A 137 4.90 -10.40 7.36
CA CYS A 137 5.18 -10.66 5.94
C CYS A 137 4.26 -11.73 5.35
N CYS A 138 3.90 -12.76 6.13
CA CYS A 138 3.00 -13.83 5.67
C CYS A 138 1.57 -13.32 5.36
N TRP A 139 1.09 -12.34 6.13
CA TRP A 139 -0.23 -11.76 5.89
C TRP A 139 -0.28 -10.95 4.58
N ALA A 140 0.72 -10.10 4.34
CA ALA A 140 0.79 -9.22 3.17
C ALA A 140 0.79 -9.98 1.83
N THR A 141 1.31 -11.21 1.82
CA THR A 141 1.39 -12.06 0.63
C THR A 141 0.15 -12.93 0.40
N SER A 142 -0.76 -13.04 1.39
CA SER A 142 -2.03 -13.77 1.20
C SER A 142 -3.11 -12.92 0.50
N GLY A 143 -2.99 -11.59 0.54
CA GLY A 143 -3.92 -10.66 -0.10
C GLY A 143 -3.85 -10.60 -1.63
N THR A 144 -2.80 -11.18 -2.24
CA THR A 144 -2.55 -11.12 -3.69
C THR A 144 -2.86 -12.42 -4.44
N GLN A 145 -3.35 -13.48 -3.77
CA GLN A 145 -3.51 -14.81 -4.39
C GLN A 145 -4.88 -15.10 -5.05
N ASN A 146 -5.75 -14.12 -5.25
CA ASN A 146 -7.01 -14.33 -5.99
C ASN A 146 -7.08 -13.51 -7.29
N THR A 147 -6.24 -13.88 -8.26
CA THR A 147 -6.57 -13.71 -9.69
C THR A 147 -6.18 -14.99 -10.44
N SER A 148 -7.18 -15.77 -10.82
CA SER A 148 -7.07 -16.84 -11.82
C SER A 148 -8.36 -16.83 -12.65
N PRO A 149 -8.29 -16.95 -13.97
CA PRO A 149 -9.10 -17.92 -14.69
C PRO A 149 -8.46 -19.31 -14.68
#